data_AF-A0A7J0BQY8-F1
#
_entry.id   AF-A0A7J0BQY8-F1
#
_cell.length_a   1.000
_cell.length_b   1.000
_cell.length_c   1.000
_cell.angle_alpha   90.00
_cell.angle_beta   90.00
_cell.angle_gamma   90.00
#
_symmetry.space_group_name_H-M   'P 1'
#
loop_
_entity.id
_entity.type
_entity.pdbx_description
1 polymer ?
#
loop_
_entity_poly.entity_id
_entity_poly.type
_entity_poly.pdbx_seq_one_letter_code
_entity_poly.pdbx_strand_id
1 'polypeptide(L)'
;MPQVAARITNDQEKWLKDYFRTKSAGAEFILPWAVDTFFRATMQIKSLFSAPELKTIVEAHKDTKLLPENTRLDYLLLRTRDACEVGNVHVKHGASKASLEAKLRRLDDTQATALMVWAAAFWVSKNCSAESLDEYIKQY
;
A
#
# COMPACT_ATOMS: atom_id res chain seq x y z
N MET A 1 16.00 -21.36 10.61
CA MET A 1 15.48 -20.08 11.16
C MET A 1 14.04 -20.32 11.59
N PRO A 2 13.60 -19.92 12.79
CA PRO A 2 12.19 -20.06 13.17
C PRO A 2 11.33 -19.21 12.23
N GLN A 3 10.40 -19.84 11.52
CA GLN A 3 9.40 -19.13 10.71
C GLN A 3 8.46 -18.40 11.68
N VAL A 4 8.50 -17.07 11.68
CA VAL A 4 7.52 -16.27 12.40
C VAL A 4 6.23 -16.30 11.61
N ALA A 5 5.24 -17.05 12.10
CA ALA A 5 3.92 -17.09 11.47
C ALA A 5 3.27 -15.70 11.50
N ALA A 6 2.69 -15.28 10.38
CA ALA A 6 1.87 -14.09 10.34
C ALA A 6 0.72 -14.24 11.36
N ARG A 7 0.53 -13.22 12.21
CA ARG A 7 -0.58 -13.19 13.16
C ARG A 7 -1.88 -12.93 12.40
N ILE A 8 -2.63 -13.98 12.13
CA ILE A 8 -4.00 -13.88 11.61
C ILE A 8 -5.01 -13.91 12.76
N THR A 9 -6.15 -13.25 12.59
CA THR A 9 -7.23 -13.24 13.59
C THR A 9 -7.97 -14.58 13.61
N ASN A 10 -8.73 -14.85 14.67
CA ASN A 10 -9.57 -16.05 14.77
C ASN A 10 -10.60 -16.12 13.63
N ASP A 11 -11.12 -14.97 13.19
CA ASP A 11 -12.08 -14.88 12.08
C ASP A 11 -11.43 -15.21 10.74
N GLN A 12 -10.21 -14.71 10.50
CA GLN A 12 -9.43 -15.07 9.31
C GLN A 12 -9.09 -16.56 9.29
N GLU A 13 -8.75 -17.13 10.45
CA GLU A 13 -8.51 -18.56 10.56
C GLU A 13 -9.75 -19.39 10.28
N LYS A 14 -10.91 -18.98 10.81
CA LYS A 14 -12.20 -19.62 10.53
C LYS A 14 -12.53 -19.56 9.04
N TRP A 15 -12.40 -18.39 8.42
CA TRP A 15 -12.59 -18.22 6.98
C TRP A 15 -11.67 -19.13 6.17
N LEU A 16 -10.37 -19.19 6.49
CA LEU A 16 -9.44 -20.08 5.79
C LEU A 16 -9.84 -21.55 5.93
N LYS A 17 -10.29 -21.98 7.10
CA LYS A 17 -10.77 -23.35 7.32
C LYS A 17 -12.07 -23.63 6.57
N ASP A 18 -12.98 -22.67 6.48
CA ASP A 18 -14.26 -22.83 5.79
C ASP A 18 -14.07 -23.00 4.27
N TYR A 19 -13.13 -22.24 3.67
CA TYR A 19 -12.89 -22.29 2.21
C TYR A 19 -11.80 -23.29 1.78
N PHE A 20 -10.74 -23.46 2.57
CA PHE A 20 -9.57 -24.27 2.21
C PHE A 20 -9.39 -25.52 3.10
N ARG A 21 -10.36 -25.82 3.97
CA ARG A 21 -10.37 -26.92 4.97
C ARG A 21 -9.34 -26.79 6.08
N THR A 22 -8.17 -26.19 5.81
CA THR A 22 -7.12 -25.94 6.79
C THR A 22 -6.54 -24.55 6.64
N LYS A 23 -6.07 -23.98 7.76
CA LYS A 23 -5.35 -22.71 7.80
C LYS A 23 -4.10 -22.74 6.91
N SER A 24 -3.31 -23.80 7.00
CA SER A 24 -2.03 -23.92 6.28
C SER A 24 -2.25 -23.96 4.77
N ALA A 25 -3.18 -24.78 4.28
CA ALA A 25 -3.50 -24.83 2.86
C ALA A 25 -3.97 -23.47 2.34
N GLY A 26 -4.90 -22.80 3.04
CA GLY A 26 -5.35 -21.47 2.63
C GLY A 26 -4.23 -20.43 2.62
N ALA A 27 -3.34 -20.44 3.61
CA ALA A 27 -2.19 -19.54 3.65
C ALA A 27 -1.19 -19.83 2.52
N GLU A 28 -0.95 -21.10 2.20
CA GLU A 28 -0.07 -21.54 1.10
C GLU A 28 -0.58 -21.11 -0.27
N PHE A 29 -1.90 -20.98 -0.46
CA PHE A 29 -2.47 -20.50 -1.73
C PHE A 29 -2.63 -18.97 -1.79
N ILE A 30 -3.20 -18.37 -0.74
CA ILE A 30 -3.52 -16.94 -0.73
C ILE A 30 -2.26 -16.08 -0.68
N LEU A 31 -1.23 -16.48 0.08
CA LEU A 31 -0.04 -15.64 0.25
C LEU A 31 0.74 -15.49 -1.07
N PRO A 32 1.09 -16.56 -1.82
CA PRO A 32 1.73 -16.40 -3.13
C PRO A 32 0.88 -15.61 -4.12
N TRP A 33 -0.44 -15.83 -4.13
CA TRP A 33 -1.36 -15.07 -4.98
C TRP A 33 -1.37 -13.57 -4.63
N ALA A 34 -1.41 -13.22 -3.35
CA ALA A 34 -1.38 -11.84 -2.89
C ALA A 34 -0.06 -11.15 -3.27
N VAL A 35 1.06 -11.85 -3.13
CA VAL A 35 2.40 -11.36 -3.54
C VAL A 35 2.45 -11.11 -5.05
N ASP A 36 2.02 -12.08 -5.86
CA ASP A 36 2.00 -11.96 -7.33
C ASP A 36 1.06 -10.82 -7.78
N THR A 37 -0.13 -10.73 -7.19
CA THR A 37 -1.11 -9.67 -7.46
C THR A 37 -0.56 -8.29 -7.12
N PHE A 38 0.11 -8.15 -5.95
CA PHE A 38 0.75 -6.92 -5.53
C PHE A 38 1.80 -6.44 -6.54
N PHE A 39 2.71 -7.32 -6.95
CA PHE A 39 3.77 -6.95 -7.89
C PHE A 39 3.23 -6.65 -9.30
N ARG A 40 2.24 -7.41 -9.79
CA ARG A 40 1.57 -7.10 -11.06
C ARG A 40 0.93 -5.73 -11.05
N ALA A 41 0.15 -5.44 -10.00
CA ALA A 41 -0.52 -4.15 -9.84
C ALA A 41 0.50 -2.99 -9.77
N THR A 42 1.56 -3.15 -8.98
CA THR A 42 2.64 -2.14 -8.85
C THR A 42 3.34 -1.89 -10.18
N MET A 43 3.63 -2.95 -10.95
CA MET A 43 4.30 -2.83 -12.25
C MET A 43 3.45 -2.05 -13.27
N GLN A 44 2.12 -2.20 -13.23
CA GLN A 44 1.21 -1.46 -14.11
C GLN A 44 1.22 0.05 -13.84
N ILE A 45 1.52 0.48 -12.61
CA ILE A 45 1.47 1.87 -12.18
C ILE A 45 2.84 2.51 -11.94
N LYS A 46 3.93 1.77 -12.18
CA LYS A 46 5.32 2.16 -11.87
C LYS A 46 5.74 3.50 -12.50
N SER A 47 5.28 3.79 -13.72
CA SER A 47 5.61 5.01 -14.46
C SER A 47 4.53 6.10 -14.41
N LEU A 48 3.45 5.90 -13.65
CA LEU A 48 2.33 6.83 -13.63
C LEU A 48 2.64 8.09 -12.81
N PHE A 49 3.38 7.92 -11.71
CA PHE A 49 3.64 8.97 -10.73
C PHE A 49 5.07 9.48 -10.84
N SER A 50 5.22 10.79 -10.66
CA SER A 50 6.52 11.45 -10.50
C SER A 50 7.07 11.24 -9.09
N ALA A 51 8.38 11.44 -8.92
CA ALA A 51 9.02 11.35 -7.61
C ALA A 51 8.34 12.23 -6.52
N PRO A 52 8.03 13.52 -6.75
CA PRO A 52 7.24 14.34 -5.82
C PRO A 52 5.88 13.76 -5.44
N GLU A 53 5.17 13.20 -6.42
CA GLU A 53 3.85 12.59 -6.21
C GLU A 53 3.97 11.33 -5.35
N LEU A 54 4.96 10.48 -5.62
CA LEU A 54 5.23 9.28 -4.80
C LEU A 54 5.59 9.64 -3.36
N LYS A 55 6.46 10.64 -3.15
CA LYS A 55 6.78 11.14 -1.79
C LYS A 55 5.53 11.61 -1.05
N THR A 56 4.67 12.34 -1.75
CA THR A 56 3.39 12.82 -1.19
C THR A 56 2.48 11.67 -0.77
N ILE A 57 2.39 10.62 -1.60
CA ILE A 57 1.59 9.43 -1.30
C ILE A 57 2.17 8.69 -0.09
N VAL A 58 3.48 8.48 -0.02
CA VAL A 58 4.13 7.81 1.12
C VAL A 58 3.88 8.58 2.42
N GLU A 59 4.10 9.89 2.43
CA GLU A 59 3.89 10.73 3.62
C GLU A 59 2.41 10.76 4.04
N ALA A 60 1.46 10.70 3.10
CA ALA A 60 0.03 10.60 3.41
C ALA A 60 -0.36 9.32 4.17
N HIS A 61 0.47 8.27 4.11
CA HIS A 61 0.26 7.00 4.80
C HIS A 61 1.11 6.87 6.07
N LYS A 62 1.75 7.94 6.52
CA LYS A 62 2.42 7.98 7.82
C LYS A 62 1.42 7.70 8.95
N ASP A 63 1.86 6.92 9.93
CA ASP A 63 1.09 6.54 11.12
C ASP A 63 -0.28 5.88 10.82
N THR A 64 -0.44 5.33 9.61
CA THR A 64 -1.69 4.71 9.16
C THR A 64 -1.62 3.20 9.30
N LYS A 65 -2.59 2.60 10.01
CA LYS A 65 -2.80 1.15 10.02
C LYS A 65 -3.76 0.78 8.90
N LEU A 66 -3.24 0.22 7.81
CA LEU A 66 -4.06 -0.33 6.73
C LEU A 66 -4.82 -1.55 7.24
N LEU A 67 -6.15 -1.45 7.22
CA LEU A 67 -7.08 -2.54 7.48
C LEU A 67 -7.75 -2.94 6.16
N PRO A 68 -8.19 -4.20 5.98
CA PRO A 68 -8.79 -4.66 4.72
C PRO A 68 -9.97 -3.82 4.22
N GLU A 69 -10.75 -3.24 5.14
CA GLU A 69 -11.86 -2.33 4.83
C GLU A 69 -11.41 -0.98 4.24
N ASN A 70 -10.15 -0.60 4.45
CA ASN A 70 -9.55 0.68 4.08
C ASN A 70 -8.51 0.53 2.96
N THR A 71 -8.69 -0.42 2.04
CA THR A 71 -7.76 -0.63 0.91
C THR A 71 -8.34 -0.25 -0.45
N ARG A 72 -9.52 0.37 -0.52
CA ARG A 72 -10.13 0.79 -1.79
C ARG A 72 -9.65 2.15 -2.29
N LEU A 73 -9.89 2.43 -3.56
CA LEU A 73 -9.55 3.69 -4.21
C LEU A 73 -10.08 4.91 -3.45
N ASP A 74 -11.34 4.86 -2.99
CA ASP A 74 -11.95 5.98 -2.27
C ASP A 74 -11.17 6.35 -0.99
N TYR A 75 -10.62 5.35 -0.31
CA TYR A 75 -9.81 5.57 0.89
C TYR A 75 -8.45 6.19 0.52
N LEU A 76 -7.79 5.71 -0.53
CA LEU A 76 -6.56 6.30 -1.06
C LEU A 76 -6.75 7.77 -1.43
N LEU A 77 -7.86 8.09 -2.11
CA LEU A 77 -8.22 9.47 -2.48
C LEU A 77 -8.45 10.34 -1.24
N LEU A 78 -9.23 9.85 -0.28
CA LEU A 78 -9.49 10.55 0.98
C LEU A 78 -8.19 10.88 1.72
N ARG A 79 -7.34 9.86 1.94
CA ARG A 79 -6.09 10.01 2.68
C ARG A 79 -5.13 10.98 2.00
N THR A 80 -4.97 10.85 0.69
CA THR A 80 -4.07 11.74 -0.07
C THR A 80 -4.60 13.16 -0.08
N ARG A 81 -5.93 13.34 -0.21
CA ARG A 81 -6.58 14.65 -0.17
C ARG A 81 -6.38 15.33 1.19
N ASP A 82 -6.66 14.64 2.29
CA ASP A 82 -6.53 15.17 3.64
C ASP A 82 -5.07 15.58 3.93
N ALA A 83 -4.10 14.73 3.55
CA ALA A 83 -2.68 15.06 3.67
C ALA A 83 -2.29 16.30 2.86
N CYS A 84 -2.89 16.48 1.68
CA CYS A 84 -2.65 17.65 0.85
C CYS A 84 -3.32 18.92 1.40
N GLU A 85 -4.55 18.83 1.91
CA GLU A 85 -5.35 19.98 2.36
C GLU A 85 -4.95 20.44 3.77
N VAL A 86 -4.78 19.51 4.70
CA VAL A 86 -4.47 19.82 6.10
C VAL A 86 -2.96 19.91 6.31
N GLY A 87 -2.21 18.96 5.72
CA GLY A 87 -0.77 18.85 5.93
C GLY A 87 0.08 19.63 4.92
N ASN A 88 -0.50 20.17 3.85
CA ASN A 88 0.22 20.79 2.73
C ASN A 88 1.37 19.93 2.19
N VAL A 89 1.22 18.59 2.27
CA VAL A 89 2.29 17.63 1.95
C VAL A 89 2.72 17.74 0.49
N HIS A 90 1.77 17.98 -0.42
CA HIS A 90 2.07 18.22 -1.84
C HIS A 90 2.96 19.44 -2.07
N VAL A 91 2.81 20.52 -1.28
CA VAL A 91 3.68 21.71 -1.36
C VAL A 91 5.08 21.37 -0.88
N LYS A 92 5.21 20.63 0.24
CA LYS A 92 6.49 20.18 0.81
C LYS A 92 7.33 19.41 -0.21
N HIS A 93 6.68 18.58 -1.04
CA HIS A 93 7.38 17.75 -2.02
C HIS A 93 7.41 18.33 -3.45
N GLY A 94 6.69 19.43 -3.70
CA GLY A 94 6.60 20.03 -5.04
C GLY A 94 5.69 19.27 -6.01
N ALA A 95 4.67 18.59 -5.51
CA ALA A 95 3.69 17.87 -6.32
C ALA A 95 2.46 18.74 -6.63
N SER A 96 1.92 18.61 -7.85
CA SER A 96 0.63 19.23 -8.21
C SER A 96 -0.52 18.39 -7.66
N LYS A 97 -1.31 18.96 -6.73
CA LYS A 97 -2.48 18.30 -6.15
C LYS A 97 -3.47 17.82 -7.23
N ALA A 98 -3.76 18.67 -8.22
CA ALA A 98 -4.70 18.36 -9.29
C ALA A 98 -4.19 17.22 -10.20
N SER A 99 -2.90 17.23 -10.54
CA SER A 99 -2.25 16.14 -11.30
C SER A 99 -2.33 14.82 -10.53
N LEU A 100 -1.94 14.86 -9.26
CA LEU A 100 -1.94 13.70 -8.39
C LEU A 100 -3.34 13.08 -8.27
N GLU A 101 -4.35 13.90 -7.98
CA GLU A 101 -5.73 13.44 -7.84
C GLU A 101 -6.27 12.84 -9.16
N ALA A 102 -5.99 13.49 -10.30
CA ALA A 102 -6.40 12.99 -11.61
C ALA A 102 -5.78 11.63 -11.96
N LYS A 103 -4.52 11.40 -11.56
CA LYS A 103 -3.83 10.11 -11.74
C LYS A 103 -4.39 9.03 -10.81
N LEU A 104 -4.60 9.36 -9.54
CA LEU A 104 -5.17 8.42 -8.57
C LEU A 104 -6.56 7.94 -8.98
N ARG A 105 -7.42 8.83 -9.49
CA ARG A 105 -8.78 8.48 -9.97
C ARG A 105 -8.80 7.49 -11.15
N ARG A 106 -7.67 7.26 -11.82
CA ARG A 106 -7.57 6.30 -12.93
C ARG A 106 -7.20 4.88 -12.47
N LEU A 107 -6.81 4.73 -11.20
CA LEU A 107 -6.46 3.44 -10.65
C LEU A 107 -7.72 2.59 -10.44
N ASP A 108 -7.59 1.28 -10.60
CA ASP A 108 -8.56 0.35 -10.03
C ASP A 108 -8.29 0.10 -8.53
N ASP A 109 -9.22 -0.59 -7.85
CA ASP A 109 -9.08 -0.90 -6.42
C ASP A 109 -7.84 -1.74 -6.09
N THR A 110 -7.41 -2.61 -7.02
CA THR A 110 -6.24 -3.48 -6.81
C THR A 110 -4.95 -2.66 -6.88
N GLN A 111 -4.84 -1.79 -7.88
CA GLN A 111 -3.74 -0.84 -8.04
C GLN A 111 -3.68 0.14 -6.87
N ALA A 112 -4.83 0.67 -6.43
CA ALA A 112 -4.93 1.53 -5.26
C ALA A 112 -4.49 0.80 -3.99
N THR A 113 -4.95 -0.43 -3.78
CA THR A 113 -4.53 -1.28 -2.66
C THR A 113 -3.02 -1.47 -2.66
N ALA A 114 -2.44 -1.87 -3.80
CA ALA A 114 -1.01 -2.12 -3.93
C ALA A 114 -0.19 -0.85 -3.62
N LEU A 115 -0.61 0.30 -4.15
CA LEU A 115 0.06 1.58 -3.90
C LEU A 115 0.01 1.97 -2.41
N MET A 116 -1.12 1.76 -1.73
CA MET A 116 -1.24 2.02 -0.30
C MET A 116 -0.37 1.08 0.54
N VAL A 117 -0.38 -0.22 0.23
CA VAL A 117 0.46 -1.21 0.93
C VAL A 117 1.94 -0.86 0.76
N TRP A 118 2.36 -0.52 -0.45
CA TRP A 118 3.71 -0.02 -0.71
C TRP A 118 4.00 1.24 0.12
N ALA A 119 3.15 2.26 0.05
CA ALA A 119 3.33 3.52 0.78
C ALA A 119 3.45 3.34 2.31
N ALA A 120 2.61 2.49 2.90
CA ALA A 120 2.63 2.20 4.33
C ALA A 120 3.83 1.34 4.75
N ALA A 121 4.36 0.50 3.86
CA ALA A 121 5.48 -0.38 4.17
C ALA A 121 6.75 0.40 4.56
N PHE A 122 6.95 1.61 4.02
CA PHE A 122 8.03 2.52 4.41
C PHE A 122 8.01 2.83 5.92
N TRP A 123 6.83 3.03 6.51
CA TRP A 123 6.69 3.44 7.91
C TRP A 123 6.70 2.28 8.91
N VAL A 124 6.31 1.08 8.46
CA VAL A 124 6.14 -0.09 9.35
C VAL A 124 7.37 -1.00 9.33
N SER A 125 8.16 -0.99 8.26
CA SER A 125 9.31 -1.86 8.13
C SER A 125 10.50 -1.38 8.95
N LYS A 126 10.73 -2.03 10.10
CA LYS A 126 11.93 -1.82 10.94
C LYS A 126 13.26 -2.09 10.20
N ASN A 127 13.19 -2.81 9.08
CA ASN A 127 14.32 -3.19 8.25
C ASN A 127 14.21 -2.60 6.83
N CYS A 128 13.42 -1.52 6.63
CA CYS A 128 13.46 -0.84 5.35
C CYS A 128 14.90 -0.38 5.12
N SER A 129 15.57 -0.92 4.10
CA SER A 129 16.96 -0.59 3.80
C SER A 129 17.11 0.82 3.21
N ALA A 130 15.99 1.48 2.91
CA ALA A 130 15.97 2.88 2.53
C ALA A 130 16.07 3.73 3.81
N GLU A 131 17.21 4.40 3.99
CA GLU A 131 17.42 5.33 5.11
C GLU A 131 16.65 6.64 4.91
N SER A 132 16.23 6.90 3.66
CA SER A 132 15.48 8.09 3.28
C SER A 132 14.34 7.79 2.32
N LEU A 133 13.38 8.71 2.30
CA LEU A 133 12.26 8.68 1.36
C LEU A 133 12.74 8.71 -0.11
N ASP A 134 13.86 9.40 -0.38
CA ASP A 134 14.49 9.48 -1.70
C ASP A 134 15.04 8.14 -2.20
N GLU A 135 15.61 7.33 -1.31
CA GLU A 135 16.05 5.98 -1.65
C GLU A 135 14.87 5.04 -1.85
N TYR A 136 13.83 5.20 -1.03
CA TYR A 136 12.63 4.38 -1.12
C TYR A 136 11.92 4.53 -2.47
N ILE A 137 11.76 5.77 -2.95
CA ILE A 137 11.14 6.03 -4.24
C ILE A 137 11.99 5.60 -5.44
N LYS A 138 13.33 5.50 -5.30
CA LYS A 138 14.20 5.00 -6.38
C LYS A 138 14.00 3.50 -6.64
N GLN A 139 13.51 2.78 -5.63
CA GLN A 139 13.24 1.35 -5.72
C GLN A 139 11.82 1.04 -6.24
N TYR A 140 10.98 2.06 -6.41
CA TYR A 140 9.63 1.95 -6.98
C TYR A 140 9.69 1.55 -8.45
#